data_AF-A0A519SAT4-F1
#
_entry.id   AF-A0A519SAT4-F1
#
_cell.length_a   1.000
_cell.length_b   1.000
_cell.length_c   1.000
_cell.angle_alpha   90.00
_cell.angle_beta   90.00
_cell.angle_gamma   90.00
#
_symmetry.space_group_name_H-M   'P 1'
#
loop_
_entity.id
_entity.type
_entity.pdbx_description
1 polymer ?
#
loop_
_entity_poly.entity_id
_entity_poly.type
_entity_poly.pdbx_seq_one_letter_code
_entity_poly.pdbx_strand_id
1 'polypeptide(L)'
;MKKIKFLFLLYVAILIISCTKKTDKDRAIELVESKYESTDQKLNFDDAKLDSLYNIQPQAYADSIKKGQELDSTLAVLESQIEHLDQHESDSVGLISARLTKQRYQLLELAKTKPQFVGWKLSGVRIKDVKREVISFNFNKEITEIVD
;
A
#
# COMPACT_ATOMS: atom_id res chain seq x y z
N MET A 1 -19.67 -30.11 45.96
CA MET A 1 -19.68 -28.63 45.81
C MET A 1 -18.38 -28.02 45.23
N LYS A 2 -17.18 -28.54 45.50
CA LYS A 2 -15.90 -28.00 44.94
C LYS A 2 -15.80 -28.05 43.40
N LYS A 3 -16.32 -29.10 42.75
CA LYS A 3 -16.27 -29.25 41.28
C LYS A 3 -17.12 -28.23 40.52
N ILE A 4 -18.26 -27.81 41.09
CA ILE A 4 -19.18 -26.83 40.49
C ILE A 4 -18.56 -25.42 40.54
N LYS A 5 -17.89 -25.05 41.66
CA LYS A 5 -17.16 -23.79 41.76
C LYS A 5 -16.00 -23.69 40.76
N PHE A 6 -15.33 -24.81 40.47
CA PHE A 6 -14.23 -24.85 39.49
C PHE A 6 -14.73 -24.67 38.04
N LEU A 7 -15.85 -25.30 37.69
CA LEU A 7 -16.50 -25.12 36.38
C LEU A 7 -17.01 -23.69 36.17
N PHE A 8 -17.53 -23.05 37.22
CA PHE A 8 -17.99 -21.67 37.14
C PHE A 8 -16.82 -20.68 36.99
N LEU A 9 -15.70 -20.92 37.68
CA LEU A 9 -14.49 -20.11 37.55
C LEU A 9 -13.84 -20.25 36.16
N LEU A 10 -13.86 -21.46 35.58
CA LEU A 10 -13.39 -21.70 34.22
C LEU A 10 -14.27 -20.96 33.19
N TYR A 11 -15.60 -20.95 33.39
CA TYR A 11 -16.54 -20.26 32.50
C TYR A 11 -16.35 -18.74 32.54
N VAL A 12 -16.14 -18.16 33.73
CA VAL A 12 -15.84 -16.73 33.88
C VAL A 12 -14.45 -16.39 33.31
N ALA A 13 -13.46 -17.26 33.44
CA ALA A 13 -12.15 -17.06 32.82
C ALA A 13 -12.20 -17.07 31.29
N ILE A 14 -13.05 -17.90 30.68
CA ILE A 14 -13.27 -17.93 29.22
C ILE A 14 -13.92 -16.64 28.73
N LEU A 15 -14.86 -16.06 29.49
CA LEU A 15 -15.56 -14.81 29.15
C LEU A 15 -14.67 -13.56 29.21
N ILE A 16 -13.58 -13.58 29.97
CA ILE A 16 -12.66 -12.44 30.10
C ILE A 16 -11.61 -12.42 28.96
N ILE A 17 -11.36 -13.57 28.30
CA ILE A 17 -10.38 -13.69 27.21
C ILE A 17 -10.90 -13.10 25.89
N SER A 18 -12.21 -12.95 25.71
CA SER A 18 -12.82 -12.44 24.47
C SER A 18 -12.92 -10.92 24.38
N CYS A 19 -12.16 -10.16 25.17
CA CYS A 19 -11.93 -8.74 24.90
C CYS A 19 -10.93 -8.59 23.73
N THR A 20 -11.30 -9.16 22.58
CA THR A 20 -10.54 -9.02 21.33
C THR A 20 -10.68 -7.57 20.88
N LYS A 21 -9.58 -6.82 20.92
CA LYS A 21 -9.53 -5.50 20.30
C LYS A 21 -9.94 -5.66 18.83
N LYS A 22 -10.92 -4.86 18.37
CA LYS A 22 -11.33 -4.83 16.97
C LYS A 22 -10.10 -4.56 16.10
N THR A 23 -9.96 -5.31 15.01
CA THR A 23 -8.90 -5.04 14.03
C THR A 23 -9.25 -3.79 13.24
N ASP A 24 -8.26 -3.18 12.58
CA ASP A 24 -8.51 -2.05 11.69
C ASP A 24 -9.47 -2.40 10.55
N LYS A 25 -9.45 -3.64 10.07
CA LYS A 25 -10.44 -4.14 9.10
C LYS A 25 -11.84 -4.15 9.69
N ASP A 26 -12.01 -4.62 10.92
CA ASP A 26 -13.32 -4.64 11.59
C ASP A 26 -13.87 -3.22 11.79
N ARG A 27 -13.00 -2.28 12.17
CA ARG A 27 -13.35 -0.86 12.33
C ARG A 27 -13.78 -0.23 11.00
N ALA A 28 -13.07 -0.54 9.91
CA ALA A 28 -13.41 -0.06 8.57
C ALA A 28 -14.76 -0.62 8.09
N ILE A 29 -15.01 -1.91 8.33
CA ILE A 29 -16.29 -2.55 7.99
C ILE A 29 -17.44 -1.91 8.77
N GLU A 30 -17.31 -1.76 10.09
CA GLU A 30 -18.33 -1.13 10.94
C GLU A 30 -18.68 0.28 10.48
N LEU A 31 -17.66 1.06 10.08
CA LEU A 31 -17.87 2.42 9.60
C LEU A 31 -18.61 2.45 8.25
N VAL A 32 -18.34 1.49 7.37
CA VAL A 32 -19.12 1.31 6.13
C VAL A 32 -20.54 0.84 6.45
N GLU A 33 -20.71 -0.19 7.27
CA GLU A 33 -22.03 -0.71 7.64
C GLU A 33 -22.93 0.39 8.23
N SER A 34 -22.41 1.22 9.14
CA SER A 34 -23.17 2.35 9.71
C SER A 34 -23.64 3.37 8.66
N LYS A 35 -22.87 3.57 7.58
CA LYS A 35 -23.25 4.46 6.47
C LYS A 35 -24.37 3.87 5.62
N TYR A 36 -24.48 2.55 5.54
CA TYR A 36 -25.46 1.83 4.71
C TYR A 36 -26.65 1.28 5.50
N GLU A 37 -26.66 1.41 6.83
CA GLU A 37 -27.71 0.88 7.71
C GLU A 37 -29.11 1.39 7.35
N SER A 38 -29.22 2.63 6.87
CA SER A 38 -30.49 3.24 6.44
C SER A 38 -30.89 2.93 4.99
N THR A 39 -30.07 2.16 4.26
CA THR A 39 -30.30 1.83 2.85
C THR A 39 -30.80 0.40 2.70
N ASP A 40 -31.64 0.14 1.68
CA ASP A 40 -32.04 -1.23 1.32
C ASP A 40 -30.87 -2.06 0.74
N GLN A 41 -29.76 -1.39 0.43
CA GLN A 41 -28.57 -1.97 -0.17
C GLN A 41 -27.71 -2.66 0.89
N LYS A 42 -27.79 -4.00 0.96
CA LYS A 42 -26.95 -4.79 1.86
C LYS A 42 -25.59 -5.04 1.24
N LEU A 43 -24.53 -4.94 2.05
CA LEU A 43 -23.16 -5.20 1.64
C LEU A 43 -22.70 -6.59 2.11
N ASN A 44 -21.75 -7.18 1.39
CA ASN A 44 -21.06 -8.42 1.74
C ASN A 44 -19.54 -8.14 1.79
N PHE A 45 -18.91 -8.53 2.89
CA PHE A 45 -17.50 -8.27 3.19
C PHE A 45 -16.64 -9.54 3.24
N ASP A 46 -17.16 -10.70 2.78
CA ASP A 46 -16.47 -11.99 2.89
C ASP A 46 -15.09 -11.97 2.23
N ASP A 47 -14.99 -11.28 1.09
CA ASP A 47 -13.74 -11.11 0.34
C ASP A 47 -13.07 -9.74 0.56
N ALA A 48 -13.54 -8.99 1.56
CA ALA A 48 -13.03 -7.66 1.81
C ALA A 48 -11.57 -7.70 2.31
N LYS A 49 -10.74 -6.79 1.82
CA LYS A 49 -9.34 -6.64 2.22
C LYS A 49 -9.06 -5.20 2.59
N LEU A 50 -8.31 -5.00 3.66
CA LEU A 50 -7.86 -3.68 4.08
C LEU A 50 -6.40 -3.50 3.65
N ASP A 51 -6.18 -2.64 2.67
CA ASP A 51 -4.88 -2.34 2.11
C ASP A 51 -4.39 -0.98 2.62
N SER A 52 -3.10 -0.89 2.96
CA SER A 52 -2.48 0.39 3.31
C SER A 52 -2.28 1.25 2.06
N LEU A 53 -2.70 2.50 2.11
CA LEU A 53 -2.49 3.48 1.05
C LEU A 53 -1.26 4.34 1.35
N TYR A 54 -0.47 4.55 0.31
CA TYR A 54 0.70 5.42 0.33
C TYR A 54 0.60 6.44 -0.80
N ASN A 55 1.16 7.64 -0.59
CA ASN A 55 1.31 8.66 -1.64
C ASN A 55 2.16 8.14 -2.83
N ILE A 56 3.13 7.28 -2.55
CA ILE A 56 3.89 6.47 -3.50
C ILE A 56 4.08 5.08 -2.89
N GLN A 57 3.90 4.04 -3.69
CA GLN A 57 4.10 2.67 -3.23
C GLN A 57 5.54 2.47 -2.73
N PRO A 58 5.77 1.91 -1.53
CA PRO A 58 7.11 1.71 -0.98
C PRO A 58 8.04 0.92 -1.92
N GLN A 59 7.49 -0.07 -2.61
CA GLN A 59 8.23 -0.85 -3.60
C GLN A 59 8.64 -0.02 -4.81
N ALA A 60 7.73 0.78 -5.38
CA ALA A 60 8.03 1.65 -6.51
C ALA A 60 9.12 2.69 -6.15
N TYR A 61 9.11 3.20 -4.91
CA TYR A 61 10.17 4.05 -4.40
C TYR A 61 11.51 3.30 -4.32
N ALA A 62 11.53 2.10 -3.73
CA ALA A 62 12.75 1.29 -3.62
C ALA A 62 13.34 0.95 -5.00
N ASP A 63 12.49 0.56 -5.95
CA ASP A 63 12.89 0.26 -7.32
C ASP A 63 13.46 1.49 -8.03
N SER A 64 12.88 2.68 -7.81
CA SER A 64 13.39 3.94 -8.34
C SER A 64 14.80 4.27 -7.81
N ILE A 65 15.04 4.07 -6.51
CA ILE A 65 16.37 4.28 -5.90
C ILE A 65 17.38 3.32 -6.51
N LYS A 66 17.04 2.02 -6.57
CA LYS A 66 17.89 1.00 -7.16
C LYS A 66 18.24 1.32 -8.60
N LYS A 67 17.23 1.72 -9.40
CA LYS A 67 17.45 2.09 -10.80
C LYS A 67 18.37 3.30 -10.93
N GLY A 68 18.27 4.28 -10.04
CA GLY A 68 19.18 5.41 -9.99
C GLY A 68 20.64 4.98 -9.79
N GLN A 69 20.90 4.05 -8.87
CA GLN A 69 22.24 3.52 -8.61
C GLN A 69 22.81 2.71 -9.78
N GLU A 70 21.95 1.94 -10.46
CA GLU A 70 22.33 1.22 -11.69
C GLU A 70 22.72 2.19 -12.81
N LEU A 71 21.99 3.31 -12.94
CA LEU A 71 22.32 4.36 -13.91
C LEU A 71 23.64 5.04 -13.56
N ASP A 72 23.90 5.34 -12.29
CA ASP A 72 25.17 5.92 -11.84
C ASP A 72 26.35 5.00 -12.22
N SER A 73 26.20 3.69 -12.02
CA SER A 73 27.22 2.69 -12.41
C SER A 73 27.40 2.62 -13.94
N THR A 74 26.30 2.68 -14.69
CA THR A 74 26.34 2.64 -16.15
C THR A 74 27.00 3.89 -16.73
N LEU A 75 26.67 5.07 -16.20
CA LEU A 75 27.26 6.34 -16.61
C LEU A 75 28.77 6.37 -16.39
N ALA A 76 29.25 5.89 -15.24
CA ALA A 76 30.69 5.80 -14.97
C ALA A 76 31.43 4.91 -15.99
N VAL A 77 30.82 3.78 -16.39
CA VAL A 77 31.38 2.92 -17.43
C VAL A 77 31.42 3.63 -18.78
N LEU A 78 30.32 4.29 -19.19
CA LEU A 78 30.27 5.03 -20.45
C LEU A 78 31.29 6.18 -20.48
N GLU A 79 31.47 6.90 -19.38
CA GLU A 79 32.49 7.95 -19.24
C GLU A 79 33.90 7.39 -19.46
N SER A 80 34.25 6.27 -18.84
CA SER A 80 35.56 5.63 -19.07
C SER A 80 35.76 5.13 -20.50
N GLN A 81 34.68 4.73 -21.18
CA GLN A 81 34.75 4.25 -22.57
C GLN A 81 34.95 5.41 -23.54
N ILE A 82 34.28 6.55 -23.33
CA ILE A 82 34.38 7.75 -24.17
C ILE A 82 35.83 8.17 -24.40
N GLU A 83 36.68 8.08 -23.39
CA GLU A 83 38.10 8.47 -23.47
C GLU A 83 38.92 7.64 -24.48
N HIS A 84 38.43 6.47 -24.89
CA HIS A 84 39.14 5.52 -25.75
C HIS A 84 38.51 5.38 -27.15
N LEU A 85 37.43 6.09 -27.43
CA LEU A 85 36.67 6.01 -28.68
C LEU A 85 37.11 7.07 -29.69
N ASP A 86 36.89 6.79 -30.97
CA ASP A 86 37.00 7.84 -32.00
C ASP A 86 35.88 8.88 -31.85
N GLN A 87 35.98 10.00 -32.58
CA GLN A 87 35.04 11.10 -32.43
C GLN A 87 33.59 10.70 -32.71
N HIS A 88 33.34 9.86 -33.73
CA HIS A 88 31.98 9.50 -34.13
C HIS A 88 31.33 8.54 -33.11
N GLU A 89 32.10 7.59 -32.62
CA GLU A 89 31.68 6.68 -31.55
C GLU A 89 31.48 7.42 -30.23
N SER A 90 32.38 8.35 -29.90
CA SER A 90 32.29 9.21 -28.72
C SER A 90 31.04 10.09 -28.73
N ASP A 91 30.71 10.72 -29.86
CA ASP A 91 29.49 11.54 -30.01
C ASP A 91 28.22 10.68 -29.79
N SER A 92 28.22 9.45 -30.29
CA SER A 92 27.12 8.51 -30.12
C SER A 92 26.94 8.09 -28.66
N VAL A 93 28.04 7.77 -27.96
CA VAL A 93 28.01 7.43 -26.54
C VAL A 93 27.62 8.65 -25.69
N GLY A 94 28.08 9.85 -26.05
CA GLY A 94 27.68 11.11 -25.41
C GLY A 94 26.17 11.34 -25.42
N LEU A 95 25.50 11.06 -26.55
CA LEU A 95 24.03 11.15 -26.65
C LEU A 95 23.30 10.14 -25.74
N ILE A 96 23.84 8.93 -25.63
CA ILE A 96 23.29 7.89 -24.74
C ILE A 96 23.47 8.33 -23.28
N SER A 97 24.67 8.74 -22.89
CA SER A 97 24.98 9.25 -21.55
C SER A 97 24.06 10.42 -21.18
N ALA A 98 23.86 11.39 -22.07
CA ALA A 98 22.95 12.52 -21.82
C ALA A 98 21.49 12.06 -21.57
N ARG A 99 21.00 11.07 -22.31
CA ARG A 99 19.67 10.50 -22.10
C ARG A 99 19.55 9.79 -20.75
N LEU A 100 20.56 9.00 -20.38
CA LEU A 100 20.60 8.28 -19.11
C LEU A 100 20.71 9.26 -17.93
N THR A 101 21.51 10.31 -18.04
CA THR A 101 21.61 11.39 -17.04
C THR A 101 20.26 12.09 -16.85
N LYS A 102 19.52 12.36 -17.92
CA LYS A 102 18.16 12.92 -17.81
C LYS A 102 17.22 11.99 -17.05
N GLN A 103 17.25 10.69 -17.34
CA GLN A 103 16.47 9.69 -16.60
C GLN A 103 16.89 9.64 -15.14
N ARG A 104 18.19 9.75 -14.85
CA ARG A 104 18.71 9.79 -13.49
C ARG A 104 18.15 10.97 -12.69
N TYR A 105 18.08 12.16 -13.29
CA TYR A 105 17.46 13.32 -12.66
C TYR A 105 15.96 13.11 -12.38
N GLN A 106 15.22 12.50 -13.31
CA GLN A 106 13.81 12.18 -13.08
C GLN A 106 13.62 11.24 -11.89
N LEU A 107 14.48 10.23 -11.74
CA LEU A 107 14.47 9.31 -10.60
C LEU A 107 14.87 10.01 -9.30
N LEU A 108 15.77 11.00 -9.34
CA LEU A 108 16.09 11.83 -8.16
C LEU A 108 14.90 12.66 -7.71
N GLU A 109 14.16 13.26 -8.64
CA GLU A 109 12.94 14.00 -8.30
C GLU A 109 11.88 13.08 -7.69
N LEU A 110 11.68 11.88 -8.26
CA LEU A 110 10.77 10.89 -7.67
C LEU A 110 11.21 10.47 -6.27
N ALA A 111 12.53 10.29 -6.06
CA ALA A 111 13.13 9.92 -4.78
C ALA A 111 12.98 10.98 -3.69
N LYS A 112 12.74 12.26 -4.03
CA LYS A 112 12.43 13.28 -3.01
C LYS A 112 11.09 13.02 -2.35
N THR A 113 10.15 12.42 -3.07
CA THR A 113 8.83 12.05 -2.55
C THR A 113 8.91 10.71 -1.83
N LYS A 114 9.23 10.74 -0.55
CA LYS A 114 9.30 9.53 0.27
C LYS A 114 7.91 8.86 0.41
N PRO A 115 7.84 7.52 0.51
CA PRO A 115 6.61 6.83 0.87
C PRO A 115 6.10 7.32 2.21
N GLN A 116 4.86 7.78 2.23
CA GLN A 116 4.14 8.21 3.40
C GLN A 116 2.80 7.49 3.42
N PHE A 117 2.51 6.87 4.55
CA PHE A 117 1.22 6.29 4.81
C PHE A 117 0.16 7.40 4.84
N VAL A 118 -0.84 7.31 3.97
CA VAL A 118 -1.90 8.33 3.81
C VAL A 118 -3.26 7.88 4.31
N GLY A 119 -3.50 6.57 4.41
CA GLY A 119 -4.80 6.05 4.82
C GLY A 119 -4.98 4.59 4.46
N TRP A 120 -6.22 4.13 4.45
CA TRP A 120 -6.56 2.74 4.19
C TRP A 120 -7.54 2.62 3.03
N LYS A 121 -7.55 1.45 2.38
CA LYS A 121 -8.56 1.09 1.39
C LYS A 121 -9.19 -0.24 1.75
N LEU A 122 -10.50 -0.25 1.96
CA LEU A 122 -11.28 -1.48 2.05
C LEU A 122 -11.73 -1.85 0.64
N SER A 123 -11.08 -2.83 0.03
CA SER A 123 -11.39 -3.36 -1.29
C SER A 123 -12.17 -4.67 -1.20
N GLY A 124 -12.79 -5.13 -2.30
CA GLY A 124 -13.47 -6.43 -2.34
C GLY A 124 -14.86 -6.46 -1.71
N VAL A 125 -15.45 -5.30 -1.40
CA VAL A 125 -16.82 -5.22 -0.87
C VAL A 125 -17.81 -5.44 -2.00
N ARG A 126 -18.80 -6.32 -1.80
CA ARG A 126 -19.85 -6.58 -2.77
C ARG A 126 -21.19 -6.03 -2.32
N ILE A 127 -22.03 -5.69 -3.29
CA ILE A 127 -23.44 -5.46 -3.04
C ILE A 127 -24.16 -6.81 -3.07
N LYS A 128 -24.93 -7.11 -2.03
CA LYS A 128 -25.74 -8.31 -1.95
C LYS A 128 -26.75 -8.32 -3.09
N ASP A 129 -26.93 -9.49 -3.71
CA ASP A 129 -27.83 -9.71 -4.85
C ASP A 129 -27.41 -9.02 -6.18
N VAL A 130 -26.23 -8.37 -6.22
CA VAL A 130 -25.61 -7.85 -7.45
C VAL A 130 -24.37 -8.68 -7.79
N LYS A 131 -24.42 -9.40 -8.91
CA LYS A 131 -23.41 -10.43 -9.26
C LYS A 131 -22.01 -9.90 -9.58
N ARG A 132 -21.82 -8.61 -9.90
CA ARG A 132 -20.55 -8.11 -10.47
C ARG A 132 -20.05 -6.79 -9.92
N GLU A 133 -20.77 -6.19 -8.98
CA GLU A 133 -20.38 -4.87 -8.48
C GLU A 133 -19.50 -5.03 -7.23
N VAL A 134 -18.19 -4.83 -7.44
CA VAL A 134 -17.20 -4.75 -6.36
C VAL A 134 -16.89 -3.28 -6.15
N ILE A 135 -17.16 -2.80 -4.94
CA ILE A 135 -16.89 -1.43 -4.52
C ILE A 135 -15.71 -1.39 -3.54
N SER A 136 -15.14 -0.21 -3.38
CA SER A 136 -14.08 0.03 -2.42
C SER A 136 -14.27 1.35 -1.72
N PHE A 137 -13.80 1.43 -0.47
CA PHE A 137 -13.89 2.61 0.36
C PHE A 137 -12.49 3.01 0.82
N ASN A 138 -12.16 4.29 0.74
CA ASN A 138 -10.93 4.82 1.30
C ASN A 138 -11.23 5.40 2.70
N PHE A 139 -10.23 5.39 3.57
CA PHE A 139 -10.34 5.93 4.93
C PHE A 139 -9.10 6.76 5.23
N ASN A 140 -9.26 7.72 6.13
CA ASN A 140 -8.13 8.40 6.75
C ASN A 140 -7.26 7.42 7.56
N LYS A 141 -6.10 7.88 8.06
CA LYS A 141 -5.11 7.02 8.73
C LYS A 141 -5.66 6.33 9.97
N GLU A 142 -6.54 7.03 10.69
CA GLU A 142 -7.12 6.58 11.94
C GLU A 142 -8.37 5.71 11.74
N ILE A 143 -8.92 5.60 10.52
CA ILE A 143 -10.19 4.91 10.22
C ILE A 143 -11.33 5.50 11.06
N THR A 144 -11.48 6.83 11.01
CA THR A 144 -12.58 7.55 11.68
C THR A 144 -13.61 8.08 10.70
N GLU A 145 -13.27 8.13 9.41
CA GLU A 145 -14.18 8.57 8.34
C GLU A 145 -13.83 7.90 7.01
N ILE A 146 -14.84 7.72 6.16
CA ILE A 146 -14.65 7.37 4.75
C ILE A 146 -14.28 8.65 4.01
N VAL A 147 -13.20 8.60 3.25
CA VAL A 147 -12.73 9.68 2.37
C VAL A 147 -12.94 9.27 0.91
N ASP A 148 -13.14 10.25 0.03
CA ASP A 148 -13.28 10.02 -1.42
C ASP A 148 -11.95 9.59 -2.06
#